data_AF-A0A951AEQ9-F1
#
_entry.id   AF-A0A951AEQ9-F1
#
_cell.length_a   1.000
_cell.length_b   1.000
_cell.length_c   1.000
_cell.angle_alpha   90.00
_cell.angle_beta   90.00
_cell.angle_gamma   90.00
#
_symmetry.space_group_name_H-M   'P 1'
#
loop_
_entity.id
_entity.type
_entity.pdbx_description
1 polymer ?
#
loop_
_entity_poly.entity_id
_entity_poly.type
_entity_poly.pdbx_seq_one_letter_code
_entity_poly.pdbx_strand_id
1 'polypeptide(L)'
;HVELARDIAGAFNRRYERDFFPLPEPQIFGAATRIMSLRDGAKKMSKSDTSDYSRINMTDDSDAIALKIRRAKTDPEPLPHTVAALESRPEADNLISIYAALGDIGREEALRRFAGENFSTFKEALSELAVDVLGRIGGEMRRLMADPGHIDSVLRRGAERASAIAVPVLREVQAITGLLRP
;
A
#
# COMPACT_ATOMS: atom_id res chain seq x y z
N HIS A 1 -19.37 0.50 -4.16
CA HIS A 1 -19.30 -0.96 -3.89
C HIS A 1 -19.64 -1.31 -2.46
N VAL A 2 -19.01 -0.70 -1.43
CA VAL A 2 -19.35 -0.97 -0.02
C VAL A 2 -20.81 -0.59 0.29
N GLU A 3 -21.27 0.58 -0.17
CA GLU A 3 -22.67 0.99 -0.03
C GLU A 3 -23.65 -0.03 -0.62
N LEU A 4 -23.39 -0.48 -1.86
CA LEU A 4 -24.21 -1.52 -2.50
C LEU A 4 -24.23 -2.83 -1.70
N ALA A 5 -23.09 -3.26 -1.16
CA ALA A 5 -23.04 -4.46 -0.32
C ALA A 5 -23.87 -4.29 0.97
N ARG A 6 -23.84 -3.10 1.57
CA ARG A 6 -24.66 -2.75 2.74
C ARG A 6 -26.15 -2.75 2.40
N ASP A 7 -26.52 -2.17 1.26
CA ASP A 7 -27.91 -2.12 0.80
C ASP A 7 -28.46 -3.52 0.55
N ILE A 8 -27.67 -4.41 -0.07
CA ILE A 8 -28.04 -5.81 -0.32
C ILE A 8 -28.22 -6.57 1.01
N ALA A 9 -27.27 -6.44 1.95
CA ALA A 9 -27.35 -7.06 3.27
C ALA A 9 -28.60 -6.61 4.03
N GLY A 10 -28.85 -5.29 4.06
CA GLY A 10 -30.04 -4.73 4.70
C GLY A 10 -31.34 -5.13 4.02
N ALA A 11 -31.36 -5.20 2.69
CA ALA A 11 -32.53 -5.65 1.93
C ALA A 11 -32.86 -7.11 2.20
N PHE A 12 -31.85 -7.99 2.27
CA PHE A 12 -32.04 -9.39 2.65
C PHE A 12 -32.65 -9.51 4.05
N ASN A 13 -32.06 -8.82 5.03
CA ASN A 13 -32.51 -8.86 6.41
C ASN A 13 -33.98 -8.41 6.55
N ARG A 14 -34.38 -7.34 5.86
CA ARG A 14 -35.78 -6.88 5.82
C ARG A 14 -36.71 -7.86 5.10
N ARG A 15 -36.30 -8.38 3.94
CA ARG A 15 -37.11 -9.26 3.09
C ARG A 15 -37.53 -10.54 3.79
N TYR A 16 -36.65 -11.08 4.64
CA TYR A 16 -36.85 -12.34 5.36
C TYR A 16 -37.12 -12.12 6.86
N GLU A 17 -37.21 -10.87 7.31
CA GLU A 17 -37.47 -10.49 8.71
C GLU A 17 -36.47 -11.15 9.68
N ARG A 18 -35.18 -11.12 9.32
CA ARG A 18 -34.06 -11.69 10.09
C ARG A 18 -32.92 -10.71 10.17
N ASP A 19 -32.33 -10.55 11.34
CA ASP A 19 -31.03 -9.91 11.47
C ASP A 19 -29.93 -10.96 11.21
N PHE A 20 -29.62 -11.19 9.93
CA PHE A 20 -28.73 -12.27 9.51
C PHE A 20 -27.37 -11.76 9.02
N PHE A 21 -27.37 -10.91 7.98
CA PHE A 21 -26.13 -10.34 7.49
C PHE A 21 -25.72 -9.10 8.29
N PRO A 22 -24.50 -9.05 8.83
CA PRO A 22 -23.98 -7.82 9.40
C PRO A 22 -23.81 -6.78 8.29
N LEU A 23 -24.08 -5.51 8.62
CA LEU A 23 -23.92 -4.40 7.70
C LEU A 23 -22.42 -4.01 7.64
N PRO A 24 -21.76 -4.08 6.47
CA PRO A 24 -20.36 -3.73 6.36
C PRO A 24 -20.12 -2.26 6.73
N GLU A 25 -19.03 -1.94 7.40
CA GLU A 25 -18.61 -0.58 7.71
C GLU A 25 -17.25 -0.26 7.09
N PRO A 26 -17.01 1.00 6.66
CA PRO A 26 -15.70 1.39 6.18
C PRO A 26 -14.69 1.36 7.34
N GLN A 27 -13.60 0.60 7.17
CA GLN A 27 -12.48 0.65 8.09
C GLN A 27 -11.61 1.86 7.76
N ILE A 28 -11.65 2.88 8.62
CA ILE A 28 -10.81 4.06 8.52
C ILE A 28 -9.56 3.81 9.35
N PHE A 29 -8.54 3.27 8.70
CA PHE A 29 -7.19 3.30 9.25
C PHE A 29 -6.70 4.75 9.22
N GLY A 30 -5.87 5.14 10.19
CA GLY A 30 -5.35 6.51 10.31
C GLY A 30 -4.72 7.04 9.02
N ALA A 31 -4.27 8.31 9.02
CA ALA A 31 -3.75 8.95 7.81
C ALA A 31 -2.65 8.10 7.15
N ALA A 32 -3.00 7.38 6.08
CA ALA A 32 -2.05 6.58 5.33
C ALA A 32 -1.03 7.52 4.71
N THR A 33 0.26 7.20 4.84
CA THR A 33 1.33 7.97 4.21
C THR A 33 1.06 8.05 2.71
N ARG A 34 0.69 9.23 2.24
CA ARG A 34 0.41 9.47 0.81
C ARG A 34 1.73 9.60 0.09
N ILE A 35 2.13 8.55 -0.62
CA ILE A 35 3.31 8.57 -1.48
C ILE A 35 2.92 9.00 -2.89
N MET A 36 3.64 10.00 -3.40
CA MET A 36 3.39 10.64 -4.69
C MET A 36 4.34 10.10 -5.75
N SER A 37 4.05 10.40 -7.02
CA SER A 37 4.88 10.00 -8.15
C SER A 37 6.27 10.61 -8.04
N LEU A 38 7.30 9.81 -8.33
CA LEU A 38 8.68 10.28 -8.41
C LEU A 38 8.91 11.25 -9.59
N ARG A 39 7.96 11.38 -10.52
CA ARG A 39 8.06 12.28 -11.68
C ARG A 39 7.17 13.51 -11.56
N ASP A 40 6.16 13.47 -10.69
CA ASP A 40 5.17 14.52 -10.51
C ASP A 40 4.65 14.47 -9.07
N GLY A 41 5.22 15.30 -8.19
CA GLY A 41 4.89 15.28 -6.76
C GLY A 41 3.44 15.66 -6.44
N ALA A 42 2.70 16.22 -7.40
CA ALA A 42 1.28 16.53 -7.25
C ALA A 42 0.36 15.34 -7.56
N LYS A 43 0.88 14.29 -8.22
CA LYS A 43 0.11 13.09 -8.57
C LYS A 43 0.44 11.94 -7.65
N LYS A 44 -0.59 11.24 -7.18
CA LYS A 44 -0.41 10.01 -6.40
C LYS A 44 0.36 8.98 -7.23
N MET A 45 1.28 8.26 -6.59
CA MET A 45 1.96 7.14 -7.25
C MET A 45 0.93 6.12 -7.74
N SER A 46 1.06 5.69 -9.00
CA SER A 46 0.11 4.77 -9.64
C SER A 46 0.83 3.60 -10.30
N LYS A 47 0.34 2.38 -10.02
CA LYS A 47 0.77 1.16 -10.69
C LYS A 47 0.47 1.18 -12.20
N SER A 48 -0.53 1.95 -12.64
CA SER A 48 -0.94 2.02 -14.05
C SER A 48 -0.36 3.23 -14.80
N ASP A 49 0.51 4.03 -14.17
CA ASP A 49 1.20 5.12 -14.86
C ASP A 49 2.08 4.56 -15.99
N THR A 50 2.13 5.26 -17.12
CA THR A 50 2.89 4.83 -18.31
C THR A 50 4.39 4.88 -18.07
N SER A 51 4.87 5.81 -17.24
CA SER A 51 6.28 5.93 -16.90
C SER A 51 6.60 5.02 -15.71
N ASP A 52 7.46 4.02 -15.92
CA ASP A 52 7.90 3.17 -14.81
C ASP A 52 8.77 3.93 -13.79
N TYR A 53 9.42 5.01 -14.22
CA TYR A 53 10.16 5.92 -13.33
C TYR A 53 9.28 6.76 -12.40
N SER A 54 7.95 6.70 -12.53
CA SER A 54 7.02 7.38 -11.62
C SER A 54 6.85 6.66 -10.27
N ARG A 55 7.27 5.39 -10.19
CA ARG A 55 6.97 4.50 -9.06
C ARG A 55 8.13 3.57 -8.71
N ILE A 56 8.14 3.10 -7.47
CA ILE A 56 8.99 1.98 -7.03
C ILE A 56 8.08 0.77 -6.88
N ASN A 57 8.39 -0.33 -7.56
CA ASN A 57 7.67 -1.59 -7.40
C ASN A 57 8.34 -2.42 -6.29
N MET A 58 7.56 -3.19 -5.54
CA MET A 58 8.08 -4.13 -4.53
C MET A 58 8.94 -5.25 -5.13
N THR A 59 8.87 -5.43 -6.46
CA THR A 59 9.65 -6.40 -7.23
C THR A 59 10.89 -5.79 -7.88
N ASP A 60 11.10 -4.48 -7.78
CA ASP A 60 12.30 -3.84 -8.32
C ASP A 60 13.54 -4.38 -7.58
N ASP A 61 14.63 -4.58 -8.32
CA ASP A 61 15.93 -4.89 -7.72
C ASP A 61 16.62 -3.62 -7.19
N SER A 62 17.74 -3.82 -6.50
CA SER A 62 18.49 -2.73 -5.88
C SER A 62 18.90 -1.64 -6.87
N ASP A 63 19.31 -2.04 -8.08
CA ASP A 63 19.77 -1.12 -9.11
C ASP A 63 18.61 -0.30 -9.68
N ALA A 64 17.46 -0.93 -9.93
CA ALA A 64 16.26 -0.25 -10.39
C ALA A 64 15.73 0.74 -9.35
N ILE A 65 15.70 0.36 -8.07
CA ILE A 65 15.30 1.24 -6.96
C ILE A 65 16.21 2.49 -6.92
N ALA A 66 17.52 2.28 -6.87
CA ALA A 66 18.49 3.37 -6.80
C ALA A 66 18.41 4.28 -8.04
N LEU A 67 18.26 3.70 -9.24
CA LEU A 67 18.12 4.46 -10.48
C LEU A 67 16.85 5.31 -10.48
N LYS A 68 15.72 4.77 -10.04
CA LYS A 68 14.44 5.49 -9.97
C LYS A 68 14.49 6.66 -8.99
N ILE A 69 15.09 6.47 -7.82
CA ILE A 69 15.29 7.54 -6.83
C ILE A 69 16.23 8.63 -7.38
N ARG A 70 17.34 8.24 -8.01
CA ARG A 70 18.27 9.17 -8.66
C ARG A 70 17.57 10.02 -9.73
N ARG A 71 16.67 9.41 -10.51
CA ARG A 71 15.89 10.05 -11.58
C ARG A 71 14.62 10.75 -11.10
N ALA A 72 14.30 10.70 -9.81
CA ALA A 72 13.15 11.39 -9.26
C ALA A 72 13.26 12.89 -9.51
N LYS A 73 12.14 13.54 -9.84
CA LYS A 73 12.06 14.98 -10.03
C LYS A 73 12.29 15.66 -8.68
N THR A 74 13.08 16.72 -8.69
CA THR A 74 13.34 17.59 -7.54
C THR A 74 13.26 19.04 -8.00
N ASP A 75 13.01 19.93 -7.06
CA ASP A 75 13.13 21.36 -7.29
C ASP A 75 14.63 21.80 -7.15
N PRO A 76 14.99 23.04 -7.50
CA PRO A 76 16.39 23.48 -7.54
C PRO A 76 16.95 23.89 -6.17
N GLU A 77 16.11 24.06 -5.15
CA GLU A 77 16.51 24.57 -3.84
C GLU A 77 17.03 23.42 -2.95
N PRO A 78 17.98 23.67 -2.04
CA PRO A 78 18.35 22.72 -0.99
C PRO A 78 17.14 22.32 -0.13
N LEU A 79 17.26 21.21 0.61
CA LEU A 79 16.19 20.76 1.49
C LEU A 79 15.91 21.80 2.60
N PRO A 80 14.64 22.10 2.89
CA PRO A 80 14.29 23.13 3.85
C PRO A 80 14.54 22.66 5.29
N HIS A 81 14.48 23.58 6.26
CA HIS A 81 14.65 23.27 7.68
C HIS A 81 13.35 22.87 8.40
N THR A 82 12.19 23.12 7.80
CA THR A 82 10.88 22.94 8.46
C THR A 82 9.89 22.22 7.56
N VAL A 83 8.97 21.48 8.17
CA VAL A 83 7.90 20.77 7.44
C VAL A 83 6.94 21.74 6.75
N ALA A 84 6.66 22.90 7.36
CA ALA A 84 5.82 23.92 6.73
C ALA A 84 6.39 24.41 5.38
N ALA A 85 7.72 24.47 5.25
CA ALA A 85 8.37 24.85 3.99
C ALA A 85 8.33 23.74 2.92
N LEU A 86 7.92 22.51 3.26
CA LEU A 86 7.69 21.44 2.29
C LEU A 86 6.32 21.54 1.60
N GLU A 87 5.35 22.25 2.19
CA GLU A 87 3.96 22.30 1.69
C GLU A 87 3.87 22.85 0.25
N SER A 88 4.74 23.80 -0.10
CA SER A 88 4.84 24.37 -1.45
C SER A 88 5.82 23.64 -2.37
N ARG A 89 6.47 22.56 -1.89
CA ARG A 89 7.54 21.83 -2.58
C ARG A 89 7.18 20.34 -2.67
N PRO A 90 6.23 19.97 -3.54
CA PRO A 90 5.66 18.62 -3.54
C PRO A 90 6.68 17.53 -3.87
N GLU A 91 7.70 17.82 -4.69
CA GLU A 91 8.79 16.89 -4.94
C GLU A 91 9.65 16.64 -3.70
N ALA A 92 10.03 17.70 -2.97
CA ALA A 92 10.81 17.60 -1.73
C ALA A 92 10.02 16.87 -0.64
N ASP A 93 8.75 17.25 -0.45
CA ASP A 93 7.86 16.65 0.53
C ASP A 93 7.69 15.15 0.28
N ASN A 94 7.52 14.75 -0.98
CA ASN A 94 7.37 13.35 -1.34
C ASN A 94 8.62 12.54 -0.98
N LEU A 95 9.82 13.01 -1.36
CA LEU A 95 11.05 12.26 -1.09
C LEU A 95 11.37 12.20 0.42
N ILE A 96 11.11 13.27 1.17
CA ILE A 96 11.22 13.27 2.64
C ILE A 96 10.20 12.33 3.27
N SER A 97 8.97 12.31 2.78
CA SER A 97 7.92 11.40 3.26
C SER A 97 8.27 9.94 3.00
N ILE A 98 8.86 9.61 1.84
CA ILE A 98 9.35 8.27 1.53
C ILE A 98 10.48 7.90 2.49
N TYR A 99 11.47 8.77 2.69
CA TYR A 99 12.58 8.53 3.60
C TYR A 99 12.09 8.27 5.03
N ALA A 100 11.19 9.13 5.52
CA ALA A 100 10.62 9.04 6.86
C ALA A 100 9.85 7.72 7.05
N ALA A 101 9.05 7.32 6.06
CA ALA A 101 8.30 6.07 6.11
C ALA A 101 9.19 4.82 6.08
N LEU A 102 10.25 4.82 5.27
CA LEU A 102 11.20 3.70 5.22
C LEU A 102 12.06 3.60 6.48
N GLY A 103 12.39 4.75 7.07
CA GLY A 103 13.21 4.84 8.29
C GLY A 103 12.41 4.68 9.59
N ASP A 104 11.09 4.55 9.52
CA ASP A 104 10.18 4.56 10.68
C ASP A 104 10.42 5.76 11.62
N ILE A 105 10.53 6.95 11.03
CA ILE A 105 10.76 8.22 11.73
C ILE A 105 9.78 9.30 11.26
N GLY A 106 9.69 10.41 12.00
CA GLY A 106 8.93 11.60 11.58
C GLY A 106 9.63 12.40 10.47
N ARG A 107 8.86 13.19 9.71
CA ARG A 107 9.40 14.08 8.67
C ARG A 107 10.32 15.16 9.25
N GLU A 108 10.04 15.63 10.46
CA GLU A 108 10.86 16.58 11.20
C GLU A 108 12.26 16.01 11.50
N GLU A 109 12.33 14.74 11.90
CA GLU A 109 13.60 14.04 12.12
C GLU A 109 14.36 13.87 10.80
N ALA A 110 13.68 13.49 9.72
CA ALA A 110 14.29 13.40 8.39
C ALA A 110 14.86 14.75 7.95
N LEU A 111 14.11 15.84 8.10
CA LEU A 111 14.60 17.19 7.79
C LEU A 111 15.79 17.58 8.67
N ARG A 112 15.79 17.28 9.98
CA ARG A 112 16.93 17.59 10.85
C ARG A 112 18.24 16.95 10.37
N ARG A 113 18.18 15.81 9.67
CA ARG A 113 19.36 15.13 9.13
C ARG A 113 19.89 15.73 7.83
N PHE A 114 19.00 16.29 7.01
CA PHE A 114 19.34 16.68 5.63
C PHE A 114 19.00 18.13 5.29
N ALA A 115 18.56 18.94 6.25
CA ALA A 115 18.26 20.34 5.99
C ALA A 115 19.52 21.09 5.55
N GLY A 116 19.40 21.89 4.49
CA GLY A 116 20.51 22.59 3.85
C GLY A 116 21.32 21.71 2.88
N GLU A 117 21.14 20.40 2.86
CA GLU A 117 21.78 19.52 1.89
C GLU A 117 21.15 19.66 0.50
N ASN A 118 21.96 19.38 -0.52
CA ASN A 118 21.48 19.27 -1.89
C ASN A 118 20.78 17.91 -2.11
N PHE A 119 19.96 17.84 -3.17
CA PHE A 119 19.22 16.62 -3.50
C PHE A 119 20.11 15.44 -3.93
N SER A 120 21.35 15.65 -4.38
CA SER A 120 22.23 14.54 -4.75
C SER A 120 22.60 13.74 -3.51
N THR A 121 23.12 14.41 -2.49
CA THR A 121 23.46 13.81 -1.18
C THR A 121 22.24 13.11 -0.58
N PHE A 122 21.09 13.79 -0.57
CA PHE A 122 19.87 13.21 -0.01
C PHE A 122 19.36 11.99 -0.79
N LYS A 123 19.39 12.03 -2.13
CA LYS A 123 18.96 10.90 -2.97
C LYS A 123 19.87 9.70 -2.83
N GLU A 124 21.17 9.90 -2.57
CA GLU A 124 22.09 8.81 -2.25
C GLU A 124 21.66 8.10 -0.96
N ALA A 125 21.48 8.86 0.13
CA ALA A 125 21.02 8.31 1.42
C ALA A 125 19.63 7.64 1.31
N LEU A 126 18.69 8.24 0.57
CA LEU A 126 17.38 7.66 0.32
C LEU A 126 17.48 6.37 -0.52
N SER A 127 18.38 6.32 -1.50
CA SER A 127 18.59 5.11 -2.31
C SER A 127 19.13 3.97 -1.46
N GLU A 128 20.12 4.23 -0.61
CA GLU A 128 20.68 3.23 0.29
C GLU A 128 19.62 2.67 1.24
N LEU A 129 18.86 3.54 1.90
CA LEU A 129 17.79 3.13 2.81
C LEU A 129 16.69 2.34 2.09
N ALA A 130 16.27 2.79 0.91
CA ALA A 130 15.24 2.11 0.13
C ALA A 130 15.71 0.73 -0.33
N VAL A 131 16.97 0.60 -0.77
CA VAL A 131 17.55 -0.68 -1.16
C VAL A 131 17.64 -1.64 0.03
N ASP A 132 18.07 -1.16 1.21
CA ASP A 132 18.14 -2.00 2.40
C ASP A 132 16.75 -2.53 2.83
N VAL A 133 15.74 -1.66 2.88
CA VAL A 133 14.39 -2.02 3.34
C VAL A 133 13.65 -2.84 2.28
N LEU A 134 13.54 -2.32 1.06
CA LEU A 134 12.76 -2.96 -0.01
C LEU A 134 13.49 -4.16 -0.59
N GLY A 135 14.82 -4.17 -0.60
CA GLY A 135 15.61 -5.30 -1.06
C GLY A 135 15.40 -6.55 -0.20
N ARG A 136 15.27 -6.39 1.13
CA ARG A 136 14.92 -7.49 2.05
C ARG A 136 13.55 -8.08 1.73
N ILE A 137 12.54 -7.22 1.51
CA ILE A 137 11.18 -7.64 1.15
C ILE A 137 11.17 -8.34 -0.21
N GLY A 138 11.82 -7.75 -1.22
CA GLY A 138 11.93 -8.33 -2.56
C GLY A 138 12.68 -9.66 -2.56
N GLY A 139 13.70 -9.81 -1.73
CA GLY A 139 14.42 -11.07 -1.51
C GLY A 139 13.50 -12.17 -0.98
N GLU A 140 12.70 -11.86 0.05
CA GLU A 140 11.75 -12.80 0.62
C GLU A 140 10.63 -13.15 -0.38
N MET A 141 10.13 -12.17 -1.14
CA MET A 141 9.18 -12.43 -2.22
C MET A 141 9.75 -13.40 -3.26
N ARG A 142 11.00 -13.20 -3.71
CA ARG A 142 11.67 -14.10 -4.66
C ARG A 142 11.82 -15.50 -4.08
N ARG A 143 12.23 -15.62 -2.81
CA ARG A 143 12.35 -16.90 -2.12
C ARG A 143 11.01 -17.64 -2.09
N LEU A 144 9.92 -16.96 -1.75
CA LEU A 144 8.58 -17.53 -1.71
C LEU A 144 8.07 -17.92 -3.11
N MET A 145 8.29 -17.07 -4.12
CA MET A 145 7.90 -17.37 -5.51
C MET A 145 8.66 -18.56 -6.11
N ALA A 146 9.87 -18.84 -5.63
CA ALA A 146 10.65 -20.01 -6.02
C ALA A 146 10.20 -21.32 -5.33
N ASP A 147 9.25 -21.25 -4.39
CA ASP A 147 8.65 -22.40 -3.72
C ASP A 147 7.12 -22.47 -3.95
N PRO A 148 6.68 -22.90 -5.16
CA PRO A 148 5.26 -23.05 -5.46
C PRO A 148 4.54 -24.00 -4.51
N GLY A 149 5.22 -25.05 -4.02
CA GLY A 149 4.63 -26.02 -3.10
C GLY A 149 4.25 -25.39 -1.75
N HIS A 150 5.09 -24.48 -1.24
CA HIS A 150 4.75 -23.70 -0.06
C HIS A 150 3.52 -22.83 -0.30
N ILE A 151 3.49 -22.07 -1.41
CA ILE A 151 2.38 -21.19 -1.79
C ILE A 151 1.08 -21.99 -1.90
N ASP A 152 1.08 -23.12 -2.61
CA ASP A 152 -0.08 -23.99 -2.76
C ASP A 152 -0.57 -24.51 -1.41
N SER A 153 0.34 -24.85 -0.50
CA SER A 153 -0.05 -25.27 0.85
C SER A 153 -0.71 -24.14 1.64
N VAL A 154 -0.21 -22.90 1.53
CA VAL A 154 -0.79 -21.72 2.18
C VAL A 154 -2.18 -21.43 1.61
N LEU A 155 -2.31 -21.44 0.28
CA LEU A 155 -3.59 -21.22 -0.41
C LEU A 155 -4.62 -22.28 -0.04
N ARG A 156 -4.23 -23.56 -0.02
CA ARG A 156 -5.10 -24.67 0.39
C ARG A 156 -5.60 -24.50 1.83
N ARG A 157 -4.71 -24.23 2.79
CA ARG A 157 -5.12 -23.95 4.19
C ARG A 157 -6.01 -22.72 4.29
N GLY A 158 -5.73 -21.68 3.51
CA GLY A 158 -6.56 -20.48 3.43
C GLY A 158 -7.97 -20.77 2.91
N ALA A 159 -8.07 -21.57 1.84
CA ALA A 159 -9.34 -22.00 1.27
C ALA A 159 -10.15 -22.85 2.26
N GLU A 160 -9.51 -23.82 2.92
CA GLU A 160 -10.17 -24.64 3.95
C GLU A 160 -10.75 -23.78 5.08
N ARG A 161 -9.97 -22.82 5.60
CA ARG A 161 -10.44 -21.88 6.64
C ARG A 161 -11.58 -20.99 6.15
N ALA A 162 -11.47 -20.47 4.93
CA ALA A 162 -12.52 -19.62 4.35
C ALA A 162 -13.81 -20.41 4.13
N SER A 163 -13.73 -21.63 3.59
CA SER A 163 -14.87 -22.52 3.38
C SER A 163 -15.53 -22.93 4.70
N ALA A 164 -14.75 -23.20 5.74
CA ALA A 164 -15.30 -23.53 7.07
C ALA A 164 -16.20 -22.41 7.63
N ILE A 165 -15.97 -21.15 7.24
CA ILE A 165 -16.78 -20.00 7.64
C ILE A 165 -17.92 -19.77 6.63
N ALA A 166 -17.62 -19.76 5.33
CA ALA A 166 -18.58 -19.37 4.30
C ALA A 166 -19.66 -20.43 4.02
N VAL A 167 -19.33 -21.72 4.09
CA VAL A 167 -20.27 -22.81 3.78
C VAL A 167 -21.45 -22.86 4.76
N PRO A 168 -21.27 -22.76 6.09
CA PRO A 168 -22.39 -22.65 7.03
C PRO A 168 -23.30 -21.46 6.72
N VAL A 169 -22.72 -20.28 6.51
CA VAL A 169 -23.48 -19.05 6.18
C VAL A 169 -24.29 -19.25 4.91
N LEU A 170 -23.70 -19.81 3.85
CA LEU A 170 -24.41 -20.09 2.59
C LEU A 170 -25.56 -21.08 2.78
N ARG A 171 -25.37 -22.12 3.61
CA ARG A 171 -26.43 -23.10 3.92
C ARG A 171 -27.61 -22.46 4.65
N GLU A 172 -27.33 -21.54 5.57
CA GLU A 172 -28.36 -20.77 6.28
C GLU A 172 -29.11 -19.85 5.31
N VAL A 173 -28.40 -19.15 4.43
CA VAL A 173 -29.02 -18.35 3.36
C VAL A 173 -29.95 -19.22 2.50
N GLN A 174 -29.48 -20.37 2.03
CA GLN A 174 -30.29 -21.28 1.22
C GLN A 174 -31.56 -21.71 1.96
N ALA A 175 -31.45 -22.06 3.24
CA ALA A 175 -32.59 -22.42 4.07
C ALA A 175 -33.58 -21.26 4.26
N ILE A 176 -33.09 -20.05 4.54
CA ILE A 176 -33.92 -18.84 4.67
C ILE A 176 -34.68 -18.54 3.37
N THR A 177 -34.02 -18.72 2.23
CA THR A 177 -34.63 -18.50 0.91
C THR A 177 -35.55 -19.63 0.43
N GLY A 178 -35.59 -20.77 1.14
CA GLY A 178 -36.39 -21.93 0.77
C GLY A 178 -35.80 -22.80 -0.35
N LEU A 179 -34.49 -22.71 -0.61
CA LEU A 179 -33.82 -23.56 -1.59
C LEU A 179 -33.67 -24.99 -1.03
N LEU A 180 -34.20 -25.97 -1.77
CA LEU A 180 -34.04 -27.39 -1.45
C LEU A 180 -32.60 -27.81 -1.72
N ARG A 181 -32.05 -28.62 -0.82
CA ARG A 181 -30.73 -29.22 -1.00
C ARG A 181 -30.84 -30.44 -1.92
N PRO A 182 -29.93 -30.63 -2.88
CA PRO A 182 -29.78 -31.92 -3.55
C PRO A 182 -29.31 -33.00 -2.58
#